data_AF-A0AA39MDX9-F1
#
_entry.id   AF-A0AA39MDX9-F1
#
_cell.length_a   1.000
_cell.length_b   1.000
_cell.length_c   1.000
_cell.angle_alpha   90.00
_cell.angle_beta   90.00
_cell.angle_gamma   90.00
#
_symmetry.space_group_name_H-M   'P 1'
#
loop_
_entity.id
_entity.type
_entity.pdbx_description
1 polymer ?
#
loop_
_entity_poly.entity_id
_entity_poly.type
_entity_poly.pdbx_seq_one_letter_code
_entity_poly.pdbx_strand_id
1 'polypeptide(L)'
;FGRMMVVFTGDLYQYPPVRGTPVYSKVEERTPIDDHNLTKRLGRMVWNTLTDAICLREQKRMEGDPEYGEAVQRLCLRQCIPEDVSLLNERV
;
A
#
# COMPACT_ATOMS: atom_id res chain seq x y z
N PHE A 1 1.58 17.81 -12.05
CA PHE A 1 2.34 18.61 -11.08
C PHE A 1 3.18 19.72 -11.73
N GLY A 2 2.66 20.49 -12.70
CA GLY A 2 3.36 21.68 -13.20
C GLY A 2 4.82 21.47 -13.66
N ARG A 3 5.12 20.35 -14.32
CA ARG A 3 6.49 19.92 -14.71
C ARG A 3 7.45 19.54 -13.57
N MET A 4 6.95 19.44 -12.34
CA MET A 4 7.73 18.88 -11.24
C MET A 4 7.86 17.36 -11.38
N MET A 5 9.07 16.86 -11.10
CA MET A 5 9.27 15.45 -10.82
C MET A 5 8.61 15.13 -9.48
N VAL A 6 7.75 14.12 -9.45
CA VAL A 6 7.05 13.68 -8.24
C VAL A 6 7.36 12.22 -8.02
N VAL A 7 7.84 11.91 -6.81
CA VAL A 7 8.11 10.55 -6.36
C VAL A 7 7.15 10.23 -5.24
N PHE A 8 6.25 9.29 -5.48
CA PHE A 8 5.41 8.71 -4.43
C PHE A 8 6.14 7.53 -3.81
N THR A 9 6.19 7.49 -2.49
CA THR A 9 6.77 6.38 -1.72
C THR A 9 5.77 5.89 -0.70
N GLY A 10 5.79 4.59 -0.43
CA GLY A 10 4.87 3.97 0.53
C GLY A 10 4.70 2.48 0.27
N ASP A 11 3.81 1.88 1.04
CA ASP A 11 3.47 0.47 0.98
C ASP A 11 1.94 0.34 0.92
N LEU A 12 1.45 -0.25 -0.17
CA LEU A 12 0.02 -0.40 -0.42
C LEU A 12 -0.63 -1.52 0.40
N TYR A 13 0.17 -2.35 1.10
CA TYR A 13 -0.32 -3.36 2.03
C TYR A 13 -0.63 -2.78 3.43
N GLN A 14 -0.26 -1.52 3.69
CA GLN A 14 -0.59 -0.84 4.94
C GLN A 14 -2.04 -0.33 4.96
N TYR A 15 -2.39 0.39 6.02
CA TYR A 15 -3.73 0.92 6.19
C TYR A 15 -4.14 1.85 5.03
N PRO A 16 -5.37 1.69 4.52
CA PRO A 16 -5.91 2.65 3.57
C PRO A 16 -6.12 4.03 4.25
N PRO A 17 -6.28 5.11 3.47
CA PRO A 17 -6.54 6.43 4.01
C PRO A 17 -7.78 6.46 4.91
N VAL A 18 -7.66 7.04 6.11
CA VAL A 18 -8.79 7.20 7.04
C VAL A 18 -9.82 8.13 6.41
N ARG A 19 -11.07 7.66 6.28
CA ARG A 19 -12.20 8.40 5.66
C ARG A 19 -11.93 8.89 4.22
N GLY A 20 -10.89 8.37 3.58
CA GLY A 20 -10.54 8.67 2.20
C GLY A 20 -10.84 7.49 1.27
N THR A 21 -10.65 7.71 -0.02
CA THR A 21 -10.69 6.62 -1.00
C THR A 21 -9.28 6.46 -1.57
N PRO A 22 -8.67 5.27 -1.51
CA PRO A 22 -7.33 5.07 -2.05
C PRO A 22 -7.28 5.41 -3.55
N VAL A 23 -6.25 6.15 -3.97
CA VAL A 23 -6.08 6.57 -5.37
C VAL A 23 -5.83 5.41 -6.33
N TYR A 24 -5.38 4.26 -5.82
CA TYR A 24 -5.18 3.03 -6.59
C TYR A 24 -6.44 2.14 -6.68
N SER A 25 -7.56 2.53 -6.05
CA SER A 25 -8.79 1.74 -6.10
C SER A 25 -9.48 1.84 -7.48
N LYS A 26 -10.35 0.87 -7.81
CA LYS A 26 -11.22 0.93 -9.00
C LYS A 26 -12.35 1.96 -8.82
N VAL A 27 -12.77 2.62 -9.90
CA VAL A 27 -13.92 3.54 -9.89
C VAL A 27 -15.14 2.77 -10.35
N GLU A 28 -16.25 2.91 -9.63
CA GLU A 28 -17.56 2.57 -10.19
C GLU A 28 -17.99 3.69 -11.14
N GLU A 29 -18.18 3.36 -12.42
CA GLU A 29 -18.43 4.31 -13.53
C GLU A 29 -19.62 5.26 -13.29
N ARG A 30 -20.48 4.95 -12.31
CA ARG A 30 -21.77 5.61 -12.06
C ARG A 30 -21.77 6.59 -10.88
N THR A 31 -20.60 7.05 -10.42
CA THR A 31 -20.54 8.05 -9.34
C THR A 31 -20.97 9.45 -9.82
N PRO A 32 -21.79 10.20 -9.07
CA PRO A 32 -22.14 11.58 -9.40
C PRO A 32 -20.91 12.48 -9.48
N ILE A 33 -20.98 13.53 -10.30
CA ILE A 33 -19.95 14.57 -10.35
C ILE A 33 -20.32 15.65 -9.33
N ASP A 34 -19.80 15.50 -8.12
CA ASP A 34 -19.80 16.52 -7.06
C ASP A 34 -18.34 16.84 -6.66
N ASP A 35 -18.12 17.90 -5.87
CA ASP A 35 -16.77 18.36 -5.50
C ASP A 35 -15.94 17.27 -4.79
N HIS A 36 -16.61 16.42 -4.00
CA HIS A 36 -15.96 15.32 -3.29
C HIS A 36 -15.48 14.23 -4.25
N ASN A 37 -16.33 13.85 -5.21
CA ASN A 37 -16.02 12.85 -6.22
C ASN A 37 -15.07 13.38 -7.30
N LEU A 38 -15.10 14.68 -7.60
CA LEU A 38 -14.17 15.32 -8.53
C LEU A 38 -12.73 15.23 -8.03
N THR A 39 -12.49 15.54 -6.75
CA THR A 39 -11.15 15.45 -6.15
C THR A 39 -10.61 14.02 -6.21
N LYS A 40 -11.46 13.02 -5.93
CA LYS A 40 -11.10 11.60 -6.06
C LYS A 40 -10.75 11.23 -7.50
N ARG A 41 -11.52 11.70 -8.49
CA ARG A 41 -11.26 11.45 -9.92
C ARG A 41 -9.95 12.07 -10.36
N LEU A 42 -9.66 13.30 -9.98
CA LEU A 42 -8.38 13.97 -10.29
C LEU A 42 -7.19 13.23 -9.68
N GLY A 43 -7.26 12.85 -8.41
CA GLY A 43 -6.21 12.06 -7.76
C GLY A 43 -5.92 10.74 -8.48
N ARG A 44 -6.96 10.05 -8.96
CA ARG A 44 -6.81 8.82 -9.75
C ARG A 44 -6.26 9.06 -11.15
N MET A 45 -6.71 10.09 -11.84
CA MET A 45 -6.15 10.46 -13.13
C MET A 45 -4.64 10.67 -13.01
N VAL A 46 -4.21 11.41 -11.98
CA VAL A 46 -2.80 11.61 -11.67
C VAL A 46 -2.11 10.28 -11.35
N TRP A 47 -2.69 9.42 -10.51
CA TRP A 47 -2.15 8.09 -10.22
C TRP A 47 -1.95 7.24 -11.47
N ASN A 48 -2.88 7.29 -12.42
CA ASN A 48 -2.79 6.55 -13.69
C ASN A 48 -1.81 7.18 -14.69
N THR A 49 -1.28 8.38 -14.43
CA THR A 49 -0.21 8.98 -15.24
C THR A 49 1.20 8.59 -14.79
N LEU A 50 1.32 7.83 -13.70
CA LEU A 50 2.62 7.32 -13.25
C LEU A 50 3.22 6.38 -14.29
N THR A 51 4.46 6.65 -14.67
CA THR A 51 5.18 5.91 -15.72
C THR A 51 5.96 4.73 -15.19
N ASP A 52 6.44 4.83 -13.94
CA ASP A 52 7.40 3.90 -13.35
C ASP A 52 6.96 3.48 -11.96
N ALA A 53 7.14 2.18 -11.66
CA ALA A 53 6.96 1.62 -10.34
C ALA A 53 8.23 0.88 -9.93
N ILE A 54 8.81 1.27 -8.80
CA ILE A 54 10.02 0.65 -8.24
C ILE A 54 9.62 -0.15 -7.00
N CYS A 55 9.80 -1.47 -7.05
CA CYS A 55 9.51 -2.35 -5.92
C CYS A 55 10.81 -2.69 -5.18
N LEU A 56 10.93 -2.22 -3.93
CA LEU A 56 12.03 -2.60 -3.04
C LEU A 56 11.79 -4.01 -2.49
N ARG A 57 12.81 -4.88 -2.57
CA ARG A 57 12.70 -6.30 -2.18
C ARG A 57 13.45 -6.64 -0.91
N GLU A 58 14.44 -5.85 -0.53
CA GLU A 58 15.24 -6.08 0.67
C GLU A 58 14.60 -5.40 1.87
N GLN A 59 14.30 -6.18 2.91
CA GLN A 59 13.87 -5.66 4.21
C GLN A 59 15.09 -5.50 5.13
N LYS A 60 15.40 -4.27 5.53
CA LYS A 60 16.50 -3.96 6.43
C LYS A 60 16.09 -3.87 7.90
N ARG A 61 14.81 -3.62 8.19
CA ARG A 61 14.33 -3.44 9.58
C ARG A 61 14.55 -4.67 10.45
N MET A 62 14.37 -5.86 9.89
CA MET A 62 14.43 -7.14 10.60
C MET A 62 15.63 -7.98 10.14
N GLU A 63 16.70 -7.36 9.63
CA GLU A 63 17.88 -8.08 9.13
C GLU A 63 18.58 -8.91 10.23
N GLY A 64 18.49 -8.48 11.49
CA GLY A 64 18.98 -9.24 12.65
C GLY A 64 18.05 -10.37 13.13
N ASP A 65 16.85 -10.49 12.53
CA ASP A 65 15.84 -11.50 12.87
C ASP A 65 15.07 -11.93 11.61
N PRO A 66 15.72 -12.70 10.71
CA PRO A 66 15.15 -13.06 9.42
C PRO A 66 13.88 -13.91 9.56
N GLU A 67 13.79 -14.75 10.60
CA GLU A 67 12.62 -15.57 10.89
C GLU A 67 11.38 -14.70 11.15
N TYR A 68 11.51 -13.68 12.01
CA TYR A 68 10.42 -12.74 12.23
C TYR A 68 10.10 -11.90 10.99
N GLY A 69 11.14 -11.50 10.24
CA GLY A 69 10.98 -10.77 8.99
C GLY A 69 10.13 -11.53 7.97
N GLU A 70 10.38 -12.83 7.81
CA GLU A 70 9.59 -13.70 6.94
C GLU A 70 8.14 -13.86 7.41
N ALA A 71 7.91 -14.03 8.71
CA ALA A 71 6.57 -14.13 9.27
C ALA A 71 5.76 -12.84 9.04
N VAL A 72 6.37 -11.67 9.23
CA VAL A 72 5.75 -10.38 8.93
C VAL A 72 5.46 -10.23 7.43
N GLN A 73 6.37 -10.68 6.56
CA GLN A 73 6.15 -10.65 5.11
C GLN A 73 4.96 -11.52 4.71
N ARG A 74 4.86 -12.74 5.26
CA ARG A 74 3.69 -13.62 5.06
C ARG A 74 2.41 -12.99 5.58
N LEU A 75 2.45 -12.32 6.73
CA LEU A 75 1.31 -11.59 7.29
C LEU A 75 0.84 -10.48 6.34
N CYS A 76 1.76 -9.66 5.81
CA CYS A 76 1.44 -8.62 4.83
C CYS A 76 0.75 -9.18 3.57
N LEU A 77 1.20 -10.35 3.09
CA LEU A 77 0.67 -11.01 1.91
C LEU A 77 -0.56 -11.89 2.17
N ARG A 78 -1.00 -12.01 3.43
CA ARG A 78 -2.07 -12.92 3.88
C ARG A 78 -1.76 -14.40 3.57
N GLN A 79 -0.50 -14.78 3.76
CA GLN A 79 0.04 -16.11 3.51
C GLN A 79 0.60 -16.75 4.79
N CYS A 80 0.03 -16.39 5.95
CA CYS A 80 0.48 -16.92 7.23
C CYS A 80 0.33 -18.44 7.32
N ILE A 81 1.30 -19.06 7.98
CA ILE A 81 1.28 -20.48 8.36
C ILE A 81 1.03 -20.61 9.88
N PRO A 82 0.61 -21.78 10.38
CA PRO A 82 0.38 -21.98 11.82
C PRO A 82 1.57 -21.59 12.70
N GLU A 83 2.80 -21.81 12.23
CA GLU A 83 4.04 -21.48 12.92
C GLU A 83 4.21 -19.96 13.13
N ASP A 84 3.70 -19.13 12.19
CA ASP A 84 3.73 -17.68 12.33
C ASP A 84 2.89 -17.21 13.54
N VAL A 85 1.79 -17.92 13.84
CA VAL A 85 0.92 -17.59 14.99
C VAL A 85 1.66 -17.83 16.30
N SER A 86 2.32 -18.98 16.43
CA SER A 86 3.15 -19.29 17.60
C SER A 86 4.26 -18.26 17.76
N LEU A 87 4.98 -17.97 16.67
CA LEU A 87 6.06 -16.98 16.67
C LEU A 87 5.59 -15.58 17.10
N LEU A 88 4.44 -15.13 16.58
CA LEU A 88 3.88 -13.82 16.91
C LEU A 88 3.42 -13.75 18.38
N ASN A 89 2.76 -14.79 18.88
CA ASN A 89 2.29 -14.83 20.29
C ASN A 89 3.44 -14.86 21.31
N GLU A 90 4.62 -15.34 20.92
CA GLU A 90 5.80 -15.32 21.79
C GLU A 90 6.50 -13.95 21.81
N ARG A 91 6.34 -13.14 20.76
CA ARG A 91 7.14 -11.92 20.53
C ARG A 91 6.34 -10.61 20.58
N VAL A 92 5.00 -10.65 20.62
CA VAL A 92 4.08 -9.49 20.62
C VAL A 92 3.07 -9.62 21.75
#